data_AF-A0A9C9N045-F1
#
_entry.id   AF-A0A9C9N045-F1
#
_cell.length_a   1.000
_cell.length_b   1.000
_cell.length_c   1.000
_cell.angle_alpha   90.00
_cell.angle_beta   90.00
_cell.angle_gamma   90.00
#
_symmetry.space_group_name_H-M   'P 1'
#
loop_
_entity.id
_entity.type
_entity.pdbx_description
1 polymer ?
#
loop_
_entity_poly.entity_id
_entity_poly.type
_entity_poly.pdbx_seq_one_letter_code
_entity_poly.pdbx_strand_id
1 'polypeptide(L)'
;MSNSHTVNGVKYALAFDIFMFSHPEQKQKTRVLITKDQFKKPEALQMYEGKGEPVAIQDFNVFTLETQQYRLNGSIIEAIYSVDQTTGETYLQQMTIDLVAHYL
;
A
#
# COMPACT_ATOMS: atom_id res chain seq x y z
N MET A 1 -1.99 3.49 16.56
CA MET A 1 -2.21 4.58 15.59
C MET A 1 -3.40 4.24 14.69
N SER A 2 -4.09 5.24 14.15
CA SER A 2 -5.24 5.08 13.25
C SER A 2 -4.78 4.67 11.84
N ASN A 3 -5.52 3.80 11.13
CA ASN A 3 -5.29 3.47 9.69
C ASN A 3 -5.73 4.61 8.74
N SER A 4 -6.16 5.73 9.31
CA SER A 4 -6.64 6.89 8.58
C SER A 4 -6.12 8.19 9.20
N HIS A 5 -5.89 9.16 8.33
CA HIS A 5 -5.50 10.52 8.66
C HIS A 5 -6.69 11.46 8.40
N THR A 6 -7.01 12.37 9.31
CA THR A 6 -8.18 13.26 9.17
C THR A 6 -7.73 14.69 8.86
N VAL A 7 -8.18 15.22 7.73
CA VAL A 7 -7.89 16.57 7.22
C VAL A 7 -9.23 17.25 6.96
N ASN A 8 -9.51 18.36 7.63
CA ASN A 8 -10.78 19.11 7.52
C ASN A 8 -12.05 18.24 7.66
N GLY A 9 -11.99 17.21 8.54
CA GLY A 9 -13.10 16.27 8.76
C GLY A 9 -13.19 15.11 7.76
N VAL A 10 -12.33 15.08 6.73
CA VAL A 10 -12.24 13.99 5.75
C VAL A 10 -11.15 13.00 6.17
N LYS A 11 -11.47 11.70 6.15
CA LYS A 11 -10.52 10.62 6.46
C LYS A 11 -9.84 10.09 5.20
N TYR A 12 -8.51 10.16 5.19
CA TYR A 12 -7.63 9.64 4.16
C TYR A 12 -6.97 8.34 4.62
N ALA A 13 -6.87 7.35 3.73
CA ALA A 13 -6.22 6.09 4.04
C ALA A 13 -4.71 6.27 4.17
N LEU A 14 -4.10 5.57 5.14
CA LEU A 14 -2.66 5.61 5.38
C LEU A 14 -1.90 4.42 4.80
N ALA A 15 -2.61 3.33 4.51
CA ALA A 15 -2.10 2.14 3.86
C ALA A 15 -3.21 1.37 3.13
N PHE A 16 -2.83 0.55 2.16
CA PHE A 16 -3.70 -0.31 1.36
C PHE A 16 -3.11 -1.72 1.30
N ASP A 17 -3.95 -2.73 1.50
CA ASP A 17 -3.54 -4.12 1.39
C ASP A 17 -3.83 -4.61 -0.04
N ILE A 18 -2.80 -5.10 -0.73
CA ILE A 18 -2.95 -5.87 -1.97
C ILE A 18 -2.62 -7.31 -1.63
N PHE A 19 -3.57 -8.20 -1.87
CA PHE A 19 -3.40 -9.61 -1.57
C PHE A 19 -3.83 -10.49 -2.74
N MET A 20 -3.25 -11.69 -2.79
CA MET A 20 -3.59 -12.72 -3.78
C MET A 20 -3.98 -14.01 -3.07
N PHE A 21 -5.09 -14.59 -3.51
CA PHE A 21 -5.59 -15.89 -3.08
C PHE A 21 -5.61 -16.86 -4.26
N SER A 22 -5.00 -18.02 -4.11
CA SER A 22 -4.96 -19.10 -5.11
C SER A 22 -5.96 -20.22 -4.77
N HIS A 23 -6.18 -20.50 -3.49
CA HIS A 23 -7.13 -21.48 -2.98
C HIS A 23 -7.44 -21.17 -1.49
N PRO A 24 -8.63 -21.50 -0.96
CA PRO A 24 -8.98 -21.26 0.45
C PRO A 24 -8.00 -21.87 1.47
N GLU A 25 -7.29 -22.95 1.09
CA GLU A 25 -6.33 -23.64 1.94
C GLU A 25 -4.87 -23.12 1.82
N GLN A 26 -4.60 -22.20 0.90
CA GLN A 26 -3.24 -21.67 0.69
C GLN A 26 -3.01 -20.36 1.47
N LYS A 27 -1.76 -20.15 1.92
CA LYS A 27 -1.37 -18.93 2.63
C LYS A 27 -1.53 -17.71 1.73
N GLN A 28 -2.37 -16.77 2.16
CA GLN A 28 -2.48 -15.43 1.61
C GLN A 28 -1.11 -14.77 1.51
N LYS A 29 -0.81 -14.21 0.34
CA LYS A 29 0.33 -13.28 0.18
C LYS A 29 -0.22 -11.87 0.18
N THR A 30 0.41 -10.99 0.93
CA THR A 30 -0.01 -9.60 1.08
C THR A 30 1.19 -8.67 0.89
N ARG A 31 0.97 -7.59 0.14
CA ARG A 31 1.80 -6.39 0.07
C ARG A 31 1.00 -5.27 0.69
N VAL A 32 1.63 -4.50 1.58
CA VAL A 32 0.99 -3.38 2.25
C VAL A 32 1.56 -2.11 1.64
N LEU A 33 0.80 -1.45 0.78
CA LEU A 33 1.19 -0.16 0.20
C LEU A 33 0.97 0.93 1.24
N ILE A 34 2.04 1.62 1.65
CA ILE A 34 2.03 2.57 2.76
C ILE A 34 2.38 3.96 2.25
N THR A 35 1.64 4.96 2.73
CA THR A 35 1.92 6.36 2.41
C THR A 35 3.35 6.77 2.78
N LYS A 36 3.96 7.64 1.97
CA LYS A 36 5.35 8.10 2.13
C LYS A 36 5.71 8.53 3.56
N ASP A 37 4.81 9.22 4.25
CA ASP A 37 5.07 9.70 5.62
C ASP A 37 4.96 8.61 6.68
N GLN A 38 4.15 7.57 6.45
CA GLN A 38 4.07 6.42 7.34
C GLN A 38 5.21 5.44 7.10
N PHE A 39 5.68 5.31 5.86
CA PHE A 39 6.80 4.42 5.52
C PHE A 39 8.13 4.84 6.20
N LYS A 40 8.25 6.10 6.61
CA LYS A 40 9.43 6.61 7.35
C LYS A 40 9.39 6.31 8.85
N LYS A 41 8.26 5.84 9.38
CA LYS A 41 8.03 5.64 10.81
C LYS A 41 8.28 4.18 11.18
N PRO A 42 9.33 3.85 11.97
CA PRO A 42 9.64 2.47 12.34
C PRO A 42 8.47 1.73 12.99
N GLU A 43 7.70 2.42 13.82
CA GLU A 43 6.52 1.88 14.49
C GLU A 43 5.37 1.57 13.53
N ALA A 44 5.25 2.31 12.43
CA ALA A 44 4.28 2.02 11.38
C ALA A 44 4.74 0.82 10.54
N LEU A 45 6.02 0.76 10.17
CA LEU A 45 6.58 -0.38 9.44
C LEU A 45 6.36 -1.69 10.19
N GLN A 46 6.72 -1.73 11.47
CA GLN A 46 6.54 -2.92 12.32
C GLN A 46 5.08 -3.36 12.40
N MET A 47 4.13 -2.40 12.46
CA MET A 47 2.70 -2.70 12.48
C MET A 47 2.23 -3.33 11.16
N TYR A 48 2.69 -2.81 10.03
CA TYR A 48 2.29 -3.28 8.70
C TYR A 48 2.99 -4.58 8.29
N GLU A 49 4.22 -4.81 8.73
CA GLU A 49 4.94 -6.08 8.56
C GLU A 49 4.17 -7.28 9.12
N GLY A 50 3.38 -7.06 10.19
CA GLY A 50 2.49 -8.08 10.74
C GLY A 50 1.32 -8.48 9.83
N LYS A 51 1.01 -7.67 8.79
CA LYS A 51 -0.06 -7.93 7.82
C LYS A 51 0.46 -8.43 6.47
N GLY A 52 1.65 -7.98 6.08
CA GLY A 52 2.27 -8.27 4.81
C GLY A 52 3.56 -7.46 4.62
N GLU A 53 4.22 -7.64 3.48
CA GLU A 53 5.48 -6.92 3.23
C GLU A 53 5.18 -5.46 2.86
N PRO A 54 5.74 -4.48 3.59
CA PRO A 54 5.48 -3.07 3.37
C PRO A 54 6.14 -2.58 2.07
N VAL A 55 5.42 -1.76 1.31
CA VAL A 55 5.88 -1.12 0.07
C VAL A 55 5.51 0.36 0.14
N ALA A 56 6.47 1.25 -0.12
CA ALA A 56 6.17 2.68 -0.15
C ALA A 56 5.31 3.03 -1.38
N ILE A 57 4.26 3.84 -1.17
CA ILE A 57 3.51 4.47 -2.25
C ILE A 57 4.36 5.59 -2.83
N GLN A 58 5.00 5.30 -3.95
CA GLN A 58 5.84 6.22 -4.70
C GLN A 58 5.79 5.84 -6.17
N ASP A 59 5.90 6.85 -7.03
CA ASP A 59 5.94 6.66 -8.48
C ASP A 59 7.01 5.64 -8.88
N PHE A 60 6.61 4.76 -9.80
CA PHE A 60 7.42 3.69 -10.40
C PHE A 60 7.88 2.60 -9.44
N ASN A 61 7.40 2.58 -8.19
CA ASN A 61 7.64 1.45 -7.31
C ASN A 61 6.92 0.20 -7.83
N VAL A 62 7.63 -0.92 -7.83
CA VAL A 62 7.11 -2.22 -8.23
C VAL A 62 7.01 -3.16 -7.04
N PHE A 63 6.07 -4.09 -7.09
CA PHE A 63 5.94 -5.15 -6.11
C PHE A 63 5.45 -6.42 -6.78
N THR A 64 5.80 -7.57 -6.21
CA THR A 64 5.33 -8.87 -6.70
C THR A 64 4.68 -9.64 -5.56
N LEU A 65 3.55 -10.27 -5.86
CA LEU A 65 2.98 -11.33 -5.03
C LEU A 65 3.10 -12.65 -5.78
N GLU A 66 3.56 -13.68 -5.09
CA GLU A 66 3.78 -14.99 -5.70
C GLU A 66 3.23 -16.11 -4.82
N THR A 67 2.36 -16.91 -5.41
CA THR A 67 1.86 -18.18 -4.86
C THR A 67 2.48 -19.34 -5.65
N GLN A 68 2.08 -20.57 -5.38
CA GLN A 68 2.57 -21.73 -6.14
C GLN A 68 2.12 -21.74 -7.60
N GLN A 69 0.98 -21.12 -7.92
CA GLN A 69 0.32 -21.21 -9.23
C GLN A 69 0.26 -19.88 -9.97
N TYR A 70 0.38 -18.77 -9.24
CA TYR A 70 0.14 -17.43 -9.77
C TYR A 70 1.21 -16.47 -9.31
N ARG A 71 1.54 -15.53 -10.20
CA ARG A 71 2.33 -14.34 -9.93
C ARG A 71 1.54 -13.09 -10.30
N LEU A 72 1.44 -12.14 -9.39
CA LEU A 72 0.89 -10.81 -9.62
C LEU A 72 2.02 -9.80 -9.53
N ASN A 73 2.32 -9.14 -10.64
CA ASN A 73 3.23 -8.01 -10.70
C ASN A 73 2.42 -6.72 -10.62
N GLY A 74 2.76 -5.86 -9.67
CA GLY A 74 2.16 -4.55 -9.51
C GLY A 74 3.17 -3.43 -9.71
N SER A 75 2.74 -2.34 -10.33
CA SER A 75 3.53 -1.13 -10.56
C SER A 75 2.71 0.09 -10.19
N ILE A 76 3.22 0.93 -9.31
CA ILE A 76 2.63 2.23 -8.98
C ILE A 76 3.01 3.19 -10.11
N ILE A 77 2.06 3.53 -10.97
CA ILE A 77 2.30 4.40 -12.13
C ILE A 77 2.40 5.86 -11.71
N GLU A 78 1.53 6.26 -10.77
CA GLU A 78 1.44 7.63 -10.29
C GLU A 78 0.88 7.64 -8.86
N ALA A 79 1.44 8.49 -8.00
CA ALA A 79 0.94 8.78 -6.66
C ALA A 79 0.92 10.30 -6.42
N ILE A 80 -0.29 10.87 -6.37
CA ILE A 80 -0.51 12.29 -6.11
C ILE A 80 -0.75 12.50 -4.62
N TYR A 81 0.10 13.31 -4.01
CA TYR A 81 -0.05 13.77 -2.62
C TYR A 81 -0.49 15.23 -2.58
N SER A 82 -1.39 15.54 -1.65
CA SER A 82 -1.79 16.91 -1.33
C SER A 82 -1.36 17.27 0.09
N VAL A 83 -1.35 18.57 0.37
CA VAL A 83 -0.93 19.14 1.67
C VAL A 83 -2.10 19.88 2.29
N ASP A 84 -2.41 19.59 3.55
CA ASP A 84 -3.31 20.42 4.35
C ASP A 84 -2.61 21.76 4.62
N GLN A 85 -3.21 22.86 4.17
CA GLN A 85 -2.65 24.21 4.33
C GLN A 85 -2.64 24.69 5.80
N THR A 86 -3.45 24.07 6.66
CA THR A 86 -3.59 24.42 8.08
C THR A 86 -2.60 23.65 8.94
N THR A 87 -2.48 22.33 8.73
CA THR A 87 -1.60 21.48 9.55
C THR A 87 -0.23 21.27 8.93
N GLY A 88 -0.08 21.52 7.63
CA GLY A 88 1.13 21.22 6.86
C GLY A 88 1.32 19.73 6.58
N GLU A 89 0.36 18.88 6.96
CA GLU A 89 0.46 17.43 6.80
C GLU A 89 0.14 17.00 5.37
N THR A 90 0.85 15.98 4.88
CA THR A 90 0.61 15.42 3.55
C THR A 90 -0.32 14.22 3.61
N TYR A 91 -1.16 14.06 2.60
CA TYR A 91 -2.06 12.92 2.46
C TYR A 91 -2.12 12.45 1.00
N LEU A 92 -2.34 11.15 0.83
CA LEU A 92 -2.52 10.56 -0.50
C LEU A 92 -3.87 10.99 -1.05
N GLN A 93 -3.87 11.69 -2.19
CA GLN A 93 -5.07 12.11 -2.90
C GLN A 93 -5.48 11.11 -3.97
N GLN A 94 -4.52 10.63 -4.76
CA GLN A 94 -4.74 9.69 -5.85
C GLN A 94 -3.55 8.75 -6.01
N MET A 95 -3.82 7.52 -6.42
CA MET A 95 -2.81 6.56 -6.82
C MET A 95 -3.32 5.73 -7.99
N THR A 96 -2.48 5.53 -9.00
CA THR A 96 -2.73 4.65 -10.15
C THR A 96 -1.78 3.45 -10.04
N ILE A 97 -2.34 2.24 -10.10
CA ILE A 97 -1.58 0.99 -10.03
C ILE A 97 -1.92 0.14 -11.25
N ASP A 98 -0.89 -0.31 -11.96
CA ASP A 98 -1.01 -1.35 -12.96
C ASP A 98 -0.75 -2.71 -12.32
N LEU A 99 -1.64 -3.66 -12.60
CA LEU A 99 -1.59 -5.02 -12.09
C LEU A 99 -1.59 -6.01 -13.25
N VAL A 100 -0.60 -6.91 -13.28
CA VAL A 100 -0.49 -7.95 -14.30
C VAL A 100 -0.38 -9.31 -13.62
N ALA A 101 -1.36 -10.17 -13.89
CA ALA A 101 -1.43 -11.52 -13.34
C ALA A 101 -0.96 -12.56 -14.38
N HIS A 102 -0.16 -13.51 -13.91
CA HIS A 102 0.37 -14.61 -14.70
C HIS A 102 0.13 -15.94 -13.98
N TYR A 103 -0.15 -16.99 -14.76
CA TYR A 103 -0.03 -18.36 -14.30
C TYR A 103 1.44 -18.79 -14.38
N LEU A 104 1.91 -19.59 -13.42
CA LEU A 104 3.29 -20.07 -13.32
C LEU A 104 3.49 -21.43 -13.99
#